data_AF-A0A958RL63-F1
#
_entry.id   AF-A0A958RL63-F1
#
_cell.length_a   1.000
_cell.length_b   1.000
_cell.length_c   1.000
_cell.angle_alpha   90.00
_cell.angle_beta   90.00
_cell.angle_gamma   90.00
#
_symmetry.space_group_name_H-M   'P 1'
#
loop_
_entity.id
_entity.type
_entity.pdbx_description
1 polymer ?
#
loop_
_entity_poly.entity_id
_entity_poly.type
_entity_poly.pdbx_seq_one_letter_code
_entity_poly.pdbx_strand_id
1 'polypeptide(L)'
;MHHLRGINMGFIKKLLTFLRNVAQDERIPPRDKKVLLALIALIVSPIDIIPDWIPILGLVDDFVLAALVLDYFFEVLDTEVLLSHYPWGMKSFTAIRHSSRLVTRLAPRSLKNLIWKYESSPYKK
;
A
#
# COMPACT_ATOMS: atom_id res chain seq x y z
N MET A 1 24.49 -18.29 -9.58
CA MET A 1 23.61 -17.19 -10.01
C MET A 1 22.17 -17.58 -9.72
N HIS A 2 21.63 -17.21 -8.55
CA HIS A 2 20.19 -17.20 -8.19
C HIS A 2 20.10 -16.51 -6.82
N HIS A 3 20.13 -15.18 -6.78
CA HIS A 3 20.06 -14.40 -5.54
C HIS A 3 19.15 -13.19 -5.74
N LEU A 4 17.88 -13.45 -6.09
CA LEU A 4 16.82 -12.45 -6.24
C LEU A 4 15.54 -12.86 -5.49
N ARG A 5 15.69 -13.55 -4.35
CA ARG A 5 14.61 -13.71 -3.36
C ARG A 5 15.15 -13.21 -2.03
N GLY A 6 15.06 -11.91 -1.83
CA GLY A 6 15.61 -11.25 -0.65
C GLY A 6 14.80 -10.03 -0.27
N ILE A 7 13.46 -10.08 -0.38
CA ILE A 7 12.66 -9.17 0.43
C ILE A 7 13.06 -9.49 1.88
N ASN A 8 13.72 -8.54 2.53
CA ASN A 8 14.23 -8.74 3.86
C ASN A 8 13.04 -9.11 4.75
N MET A 9 13.01 -10.32 5.31
CA MET A 9 11.89 -10.79 6.14
C MET A 9 11.60 -9.79 7.29
N GLY A 10 12.63 -9.08 7.75
CA GLY A 10 12.48 -7.98 8.70
C GLY A 10 11.72 -6.77 8.16
N PHE A 11 11.83 -6.46 6.86
CA PHE A 11 11.06 -5.43 6.19
C PHE A 11 9.59 -5.80 6.09
N ILE A 12 9.26 -7.02 5.64
CA ILE A 12 7.86 -7.50 5.55
C ILE A 12 7.21 -7.47 6.92
N LYS A 13 7.89 -7.99 7.95
CA LYS A 13 7.38 -7.96 9.33
C LYS A 13 7.10 -6.53 9.80
N LYS A 14 8.02 -5.59 9.56
CA LYS A 14 7.81 -4.17 9.88
C LYS A 14 6.63 -3.57 9.10
N LEU A 15 6.46 -3.93 7.84
CA LEU A 15 5.37 -3.48 6.99
C LEU A 15 4.02 -3.98 7.49
N LEU A 16 3.93 -5.27 7.82
CA LEU A 16 2.72 -5.87 8.39
C LEU A 16 2.36 -5.25 9.75
N THR A 17 3.35 -5.04 10.62
CA THR A 17 3.14 -4.36 11.91
C THR A 17 2.66 -2.92 11.70
N PHE A 18 3.27 -2.18 10.78
CA PHE A 18 2.84 -0.82 10.44
C PHE A 18 1.40 -0.78 9.95
N LEU A 19 1.07 -1.61 8.95
CA LEU A 19 -0.27 -1.74 8.39
C LEU A 19 -1.31 -2.07 9.46
N ARG A 20 -0.97 -3.01 10.35
CA ARG A 20 -1.84 -3.41 11.46
C ARG A 20 -2.07 -2.26 12.43
N ASN A 21 -1.01 -1.53 12.81
CA ASN A 21 -1.13 -0.40 13.74
C ASN A 21 -1.99 0.71 13.16
N VAL A 22 -1.80 1.04 11.88
CA VAL A 22 -2.64 2.01 11.17
C VAL A 22 -4.10 1.53 11.10
N ALA A 23 -4.34 0.25 10.82
CA ALA A 23 -5.69 -0.32 10.80
C ALA A 23 -6.37 -0.34 12.18
N GLN A 24 -5.60 -0.30 13.26
CA GLN A 24 -6.12 -0.26 14.63
C GLN A 24 -6.38 1.15 15.14
N ASP A 25 -5.84 2.18 14.50
CA ASP A 25 -6.04 3.58 14.89
C ASP A 25 -7.54 3.97 14.84
N GLU A 26 -8.02 4.63 15.88
CA GLU A 26 -9.43 5.04 16.03
C GLU A 26 -9.84 6.12 15.04
N ARG A 27 -8.88 6.93 14.55
CA ARG A 27 -9.08 7.97 13.53
C ARG A 27 -9.34 7.40 12.14
N ILE A 28 -9.15 6.09 11.94
CA ILE A 28 -9.43 5.40 10.68
C ILE A 28 -10.89 4.89 10.65
N PRO A 29 -11.69 5.29 9.65
CA PRO A 29 -13.04 4.78 9.45
C PRO A 29 -13.05 3.25 9.32
N PRO A 30 -14.09 2.55 9.80
CA PRO A 30 -14.20 1.10 9.68
C PRO A 30 -14.10 0.57 8.24
N ARG A 31 -14.50 1.38 7.25
CA ARG A 31 -14.32 1.06 5.81
C ARG A 31 -12.84 0.90 5.47
N ASP A 32 -12.03 1.87 5.87
CA ASP A 32 -10.62 1.92 5.51
C ASP A 32 -9.82 0.86 6.27
N LYS A 33 -10.28 0.51 7.49
CA LYS A 33 -9.79 -0.68 8.22
C LYS A 33 -9.98 -1.97 7.43
N LYS A 34 -11.14 -2.15 6.77
CA LYS A 34 -11.39 -3.35 5.93
C LYS A 34 -10.46 -3.38 4.72
N VAL A 35 -10.18 -2.25 4.08
CA VAL A 35 -9.24 -2.18 2.95
C VAL A 35 -7.82 -2.47 3.42
N LEU A 36 -7.40 -1.92 4.56
CA LEU A 36 -6.08 -2.23 5.15
C LEU A 36 -5.95 -3.72 5.50
N LEU A 37 -7.00 -4.34 6.04
CA LEU A 37 -7.03 -5.78 6.28
C LEU A 37 -6.97 -6.58 4.99
N ALA A 38 -7.66 -6.13 3.92
CA ALA A 38 -7.56 -6.75 2.61
C ALA A 38 -6.13 -6.64 2.05
N LEU A 39 -5.48 -5.48 2.16
CA LEU A 39 -4.08 -5.29 1.75
C LEU A 39 -3.12 -6.18 2.54
N ILE A 40 -3.29 -6.28 3.87
CA ILE A 40 -2.54 -7.23 4.71
C ILE A 40 -2.76 -8.66 4.22
N ALA A 41 -4.01 -9.04 3.95
CA ALA A 41 -4.34 -10.36 3.44
C ALA A 41 -3.70 -10.59 2.07
N LEU A 42 -3.66 -9.61 1.18
CA LEU A 42 -2.97 -9.71 -0.12
C LEU A 42 -1.47 -9.92 0.04
N ILE A 43 -0.81 -9.22 0.97
CA ILE A 43 0.64 -9.35 1.22
C ILE A 43 0.99 -10.70 1.87
N VAL A 44 0.12 -11.21 2.75
CA VAL A 44 0.32 -12.50 3.44
C VAL A 44 -0.21 -13.67 2.61
N SER A 45 -1.07 -13.40 1.63
CA SER A 45 -1.71 -14.41 0.80
C SER A 45 -0.66 -15.23 0.07
N PRO A 46 -0.74 -16.57 0.13
CA PRO A 46 0.10 -17.46 -0.67
C PRO A 46 -0.32 -17.49 -2.15
N ILE A 47 -1.38 -16.75 -2.51
CA ILE A 47 -1.94 -16.70 -3.87
C ILE A 47 -1.24 -15.56 -4.61
N ASP A 48 -0.38 -15.90 -5.57
CA ASP A 48 0.11 -14.96 -6.58
C ASP A 48 -1.09 -14.45 -7.40
N ILE A 49 -1.36 -13.14 -7.32
CA ILE A 49 -2.43 -12.49 -8.09
C ILE A 49 -2.15 -12.64 -9.59
N ILE A 50 -0.87 -12.70 -9.96
CA ILE A 50 -0.38 -12.93 -11.30
C ILE A 50 0.22 -14.34 -11.35
N PRO A 51 -0.42 -15.30 -12.03
CA PRO A 51 0.09 -16.64 -12.00
C PRO A 51 1.40 -16.72 -12.83
N ASP A 52 2.35 -17.54 -12.37
CA ASP A 52 3.76 -17.63 -12.83
C ASP A 52 3.99 -17.95 -14.33
N TRP A 53 2.94 -18.14 -15.12
CA TRP A 53 2.97 -18.51 -16.54
C TRP A 53 3.26 -17.33 -17.47
N ILE A 54 3.38 -16.10 -16.96
CA ILE A 54 3.69 -14.91 -17.75
C ILE A 54 5.06 -14.34 -17.34
N PRO A 55 6.16 -14.69 -18.05
CA PRO A 55 7.55 -14.42 -17.65
C PRO A 55 7.90 -12.94 -17.43
N ILE A 56 7.11 -12.02 -18.00
CA ILE A 56 7.34 -10.57 -17.95
C ILE A 56 6.57 -9.93 -16.78
N LEU A 57 5.53 -10.57 -16.27
CA LEU A 57 4.63 -9.98 -15.27
C LEU A 57 5.04 -10.26 -13.82
N GLY A 58 5.89 -11.25 -13.55
CA GLY A 58 6.37 -11.54 -12.19
C GLY A 58 7.16 -10.39 -11.54
N LEU A 59 7.78 -9.51 -12.33
CA LEU A 59 8.39 -8.26 -11.85
C LEU A 59 7.38 -7.13 -11.69
N VAL A 60 6.25 -7.18 -12.40
CA VAL A 60 5.24 -6.13 -12.41
C VAL A 60 4.34 -6.24 -11.18
N ASP A 61 4.10 -7.45 -10.68
CA ASP A 61 3.19 -7.68 -9.55
C ASP A 61 3.61 -6.93 -8.28
N ASP A 62 4.87 -7.07 -7.87
CA ASP A 62 5.42 -6.38 -6.70
C ASP A 62 5.33 -4.85 -6.82
N PHE A 63 5.57 -4.32 -8.03
CA PHE A 63 5.47 -2.89 -8.30
C PHE A 63 4.03 -2.41 -8.29
N VAL A 64 3.09 -3.19 -8.82
CA VAL A 64 1.67 -2.87 -8.82
C VAL A 64 1.11 -2.91 -7.41
N LEU A 65 1.47 -3.92 -6.61
CA LEU A 65 1.07 -4.02 -5.21
C LEU A 65 1.66 -2.86 -4.38
N ALA A 66 2.94 -2.54 -4.56
CA ALA A 66 3.57 -1.38 -3.92
C ALA A 66 2.90 -0.07 -4.35
N ALA A 67 2.60 0.11 -5.64
CA ALA A 67 1.91 1.28 -6.15
C ALA A 67 0.50 1.41 -5.57
N LEU A 68 -0.25 0.31 -5.45
CA LEU A 68 -1.58 0.27 -4.84
C LEU A 68 -1.54 0.65 -3.36
N VAL A 69 -0.60 0.08 -2.60
CA VAL A 69 -0.43 0.41 -1.17
C VAL A 69 -0.06 1.88 -1.01
N LEU A 70 0.86 2.38 -1.83
CA LEU A 70 1.29 3.78 -1.81
C LEU A 70 0.15 4.74 -2.18
N ASP A 71 -0.57 4.46 -3.26
CA ASP A 71 -1.71 5.27 -3.70
C ASP A 71 -2.77 5.33 -2.60
N TYR A 72 -3.12 4.17 -2.03
CA TYR A 72 -4.09 4.10 -0.93
C TYR A 72 -3.62 4.88 0.31
N PHE A 73 -2.35 4.76 0.71
CA PHE A 73 -1.83 5.48 1.86
C PHE A 73 -1.85 6.99 1.66
N PHE A 74 -1.28 7.48 0.56
CA PHE A 74 -1.07 8.92 0.41
C PHE A 74 -2.31 9.68 -0.08
N GLU A 75 -3.26 9.01 -0.74
CA GLU A 75 -4.47 9.65 -1.28
C GLU A 75 -5.68 9.52 -0.33
N VAL A 76 -5.73 8.48 0.50
CA VAL A 76 -6.94 8.11 1.26
C VAL A 76 -6.77 8.30 2.74
N LEU A 77 -5.67 7.77 3.28
CA LEU A 77 -5.44 7.78 4.71
C LEU A 77 -4.92 9.13 5.16
N ASP A 78 -5.28 9.50 6.38
CA ASP A 78 -4.75 10.70 6.99
C ASP A 78 -3.22 10.63 7.11
N THR A 79 -2.56 11.66 6.58
CA THR A 79 -1.10 11.77 6.61
C THR A 79 -0.58 11.79 8.06
N GLU A 80 -1.32 12.36 9.00
CA GLU A 80 -0.96 12.40 10.42
C GLU A 80 -1.02 11.00 11.05
N VAL A 81 -2.00 10.18 10.68
CA VAL A 81 -2.12 8.79 11.16
C VAL A 81 -0.98 7.93 10.63
N LEU A 82 -0.61 8.11 9.35
CA LEU A 82 0.51 7.41 8.76
C LEU A 82 1.83 7.81 9.43
N LEU A 83 2.05 9.11 9.61
CA LEU A 83 3.25 9.64 10.26
C LEU A 83 3.40 9.13 11.70
N SER A 84 2.31 9.03 12.46
CA SER A 84 2.38 8.59 13.86
C SER A 84 2.81 7.13 14.01
N HIS A 85 2.65 6.30 12.98
CA HIS A 85 2.98 4.89 13.01
C HIS A 85 4.20 4.51 12.15
N TYR A 86 4.75 5.43 11.36
CA TYR A 86 5.72 5.13 10.30
C TYR A 86 7.10 4.69 10.84
N PRO A 87 7.54 3.43 10.62
CA PRO A 87 8.72 2.88 11.28
C PRO A 87 10.06 3.16 10.57
N TRP A 88 10.07 3.75 9.36
CA TRP A 88 11.29 3.90 8.54
C TRP A 88 11.90 5.32 8.54
N GLY A 89 11.39 6.21 9.40
CA GLY A 89 11.91 7.57 9.61
C GLY A 89 11.42 8.63 8.62
N MET A 90 11.51 9.89 9.00
CA MET A 90 10.93 11.01 8.24
C MET A 90 11.53 11.21 6.84
N LYS A 91 12.82 10.89 6.66
CA LYS A 91 13.52 11.05 5.37
C LYS A 91 12.93 10.14 4.28
N SER A 92 12.63 8.88 4.61
CA SER A 92 12.00 7.94 3.67
C SER A 92 10.52 8.28 3.45
N PHE A 93 9.81 8.71 4.49
CA PHE A 93 8.43 9.21 4.34
C PHE A 93 8.35 10.36 3.32
N THR A 94 9.25 11.34 3.44
CA THR A 94 9.28 12.50 2.55
C THR A 94 9.67 12.10 1.12
N ALA A 95 10.66 11.22 0.97
CA ALA A 95 11.08 10.71 -0.35
C ALA A 95 9.94 9.95 -1.07
N ILE A 96 9.19 9.14 -0.33
CA ILE A 96 8.05 8.38 -0.86
C ILE A 96 6.87 9.32 -1.17
N ARG A 97 6.60 10.31 -0.30
CA ARG A 97 5.55 11.32 -0.53
C ARG A 97 5.83 12.18 -1.77
N HIS A 98 7.08 12.48 -2.08
CA HIS A 98 7.42 13.16 -3.34
C HIS A 98 7.20 12.27 -4.56
N SER A 99 7.45 10.97 -4.41
CA SER A 99 7.26 9.96 -5.46
C SER A 99 5.80 9.58 -5.70
N SER A 100 4.91 9.71 -4.69
CA SER A 100 3.48 9.39 -4.84
C SER A 100 2.77 10.28 -5.88
N ARG A 101 3.28 11.50 -6.11
CA ARG A 101 2.82 12.38 -7.21
C ARG A 101 3.05 11.79 -8.61
N LEU A 102 3.99 10.87 -8.75
CA LEU A 102 4.25 10.16 -10.00
C LEU A 102 3.35 8.94 -10.14
N VAL A 103 3.12 8.20 -9.04
CA VAL A 103 2.20 7.06 -9.00
C VAL A 103 0.77 7.49 -9.33
N THR A 104 0.31 8.63 -8.81
CA THR A 104 -1.02 9.21 -9.11
C THR A 104 -1.24 9.56 -10.59
N ARG A 105 -0.16 9.78 -11.37
CA ARG A 105 -0.26 9.97 -12.83
C ARG A 105 -0.26 8.65 -13.61
N LEU A 106 0.33 7.60 -13.05
CA LEU A 106 0.49 6.30 -13.70
C LEU A 106 -0.65 5.33 -13.38
N ALA A 107 -1.29 5.47 -12.22
CA ALA A 107 -2.45 4.66 -11.86
C ALA A 107 -3.61 4.96 -12.83
N PRO A 108 -4.05 3.99 -13.65
CA PRO A 108 -5.12 4.21 -14.60
C PRO A 108 -6.41 4.58 -13.86
N ARG A 109 -7.16 5.57 -14.38
CA ARG A 109 -8.45 6.02 -13.80
C ARG A 109 -9.43 4.87 -13.53
N SER A 110 -9.30 3.76 -14.25
CA SER A 110 -10.08 2.54 -14.06
C SER A 110 -9.90 1.90 -12.69
N LEU A 111 -8.69 1.95 -12.11
CA LEU A 111 -8.41 1.42 -10.78
C LEU A 111 -9.03 2.30 -9.69
N LYS A 112 -9.03 3.63 -9.93
CA LYS A 112 -9.80 4.59 -9.13
C LYS A 112 -11.28 4.21 -9.13
N ASN A 113 -11.88 3.78 -10.24
CA ASN A 113 -13.30 3.39 -10.25
C ASN A 113 -13.59 2.02 -9.61
N LEU A 114 -12.62 1.10 -9.60
CA LEU A 114 -12.74 -0.22 -8.97
C LEU A 114 -12.64 -0.14 -7.43
N ILE A 115 -11.86 0.81 -6.90
CA ILE A 115 -11.70 1.07 -5.45
C ILE A 115 -12.61 2.23 -4.95
N TRP A 116 -12.89 3.24 -5.79
CA TRP A 116 -13.62 4.49 -5.45
C TRP A 116 -15.06 4.61 -5.96
N LYS A 117 -15.83 3.53 -6.04
CA LYS A 117 -17.28 3.70 -6.30
C LYS A 117 -18.06 4.36 -5.14
N TYR A 118 -17.43 4.90 -4.11
CA TYR A 118 -18.12 5.67 -3.07
C TYR A 118 -17.22 6.78 -2.52
N GLU A 119 -17.48 8.02 -2.98
CA GLU A 119 -17.30 9.31 -2.27
C GLU A 119 -17.63 9.14 -0.76
N SER A 120 -17.02 9.78 0.23
CA SER A 120 -16.33 11.07 0.31
C SER A 120 -15.22 10.87 1.33
N SER A 121 -14.01 11.38 1.06
CA SER A 121 -12.94 11.34 2.08
C SER A 121 -13.41 12.07 3.34
N PRO A 122 -13.52 11.39 4.50
CA PRO A 122 -13.86 12.05 5.76
C PRO A 122 -12.74 12.96 6.26
N TYR A 123 -11.60 13.00 5.56
CA TYR A 123 -10.41 13.78 5.88
C TYR A 123 -10.33 15.12 5.14
N LYS A 124 -11.23 15.40 4.19
CA LYS A 124 -11.38 16.75 3.62
C LYS A 124 -12.30 17.58 4.52
N LYS A 125 -11.70 18.42 5.37
CA LYS A 125 -12.29 19.71 5.72
C LYS A 125 -11.93 20.74 4.65
#